data_AF-A0AA88WQ30-F1
#
_entry.id   AF-A0AA88WQ30-F1
#
_cell.length_a   1.000
_cell.length_b   1.000
_cell.length_c   1.000
_cell.angle_alpha   90.00
_cell.angle_beta   90.00
_cell.angle_gamma   90.00
#
_symmetry.space_group_name_H-M   'P 1'
#
loop_
_entity.id
_entity.type
_entity.pdbx_description
1 polymer ?
#
loop_
_entity_poly.entity_id
_entity_poly.type
_entity_poly.pdbx_seq_one_letter_code
_entity_poly.pdbx_strand_id
1 'polypeptide(L)'
;MALIYCSFTPVVVLRLLTVVIAVGAVLKAACTTTASDEAPVSRIAFGSCANQSAPQPIWDAIIKFNPQVFIWLGDNIYGDIKRRPFSLFGKQRTIGPWKNVPRFLLHLSMKCSPNMSRLKPILAIGTWDDHDYGLNDAGKEFGGKITNQRLLLDFLDEPQDSPRCKQAGVYTSYTYGSVGRQIKVILLDTRYHRDLLSSDGSILGTSQWTWLEKELKGPASALTITGSSIQVISNLSATTGPLFYLESWGRFPKERSRLFQLISDSKRDGVFFISGDVHFGEISRYNCATGYPLYDITASGLTQAIEKAVTPPLHLIVRFVAWLTPTTIRVVGRNCRYRSCTFGMLFRGQPNFGVIEINWDAVPVSLKFEVRDLNGLPVTGVNISLLELKAKTVGSKADTKPGKHQKNCSLEVALPWLVRYRLAILFFCALA
;
A
#
# COMPACT_ATOMS: atom_id res chain seq x y z
N MET A 1 47.79 34.10 54.47
CA MET A 1 48.93 33.17 54.71
C MET A 1 49.30 32.55 53.36
N ALA A 2 50.60 32.40 53.04
CA ALA A 2 51.18 31.68 51.87
C ALA A 2 50.50 31.91 50.50
N LEU A 3 51.05 32.63 49.48
CA LEU A 3 52.42 32.69 48.92
C LEU A 3 52.94 31.29 48.55
N ILE A 4 53.49 31.02 47.35
CA ILE A 4 54.64 31.64 46.65
C ILE A 4 54.42 31.49 45.11
N TYR A 5 54.55 32.55 44.27
CA TYR A 5 55.62 32.87 43.28
C TYR A 5 56.12 31.70 42.36
N CYS A 6 56.63 31.85 41.12
CA CYS A 6 57.02 32.98 40.23
C CYS A 6 56.96 32.49 38.74
N SER A 7 57.44 33.09 37.63
CA SER A 7 58.18 34.32 37.25
C SER A 7 57.91 34.67 35.74
N PHE A 8 58.70 35.56 35.11
CA PHE A 8 58.63 35.97 33.69
C PHE A 8 59.72 35.36 32.77
N THR A 9 59.51 35.56 31.46
CA THR A 9 60.33 35.49 30.22
C THR A 9 61.81 35.96 30.26
N PRO A 10 62.61 35.97 29.13
CA PRO A 10 62.60 35.20 27.87
C PRO A 10 64.01 34.65 27.44
N VAL A 11 64.11 33.85 26.36
CA VAL A 11 65.33 33.73 25.53
C VAL A 11 64.97 33.68 24.04
N VAL A 12 65.70 34.43 23.20
CA VAL A 12 65.65 34.37 21.72
C VAL A 12 66.94 33.71 21.21
N VAL A 13 66.81 32.73 20.29
CA VAL A 13 67.92 32.29 19.43
C VAL A 13 67.43 32.23 17.99
N LEU A 14 68.15 32.91 17.10
CA LEU A 14 67.86 33.06 15.67
C LEU A 14 68.82 32.19 14.84
N ARG A 15 68.31 31.46 13.83
CA ARG A 15 68.96 30.87 12.61
C ARG A 15 68.05 29.75 12.07
N LEU A 16 67.91 29.47 10.78
CA LEU A 16 68.41 30.12 9.54
C LEU A 16 67.47 29.76 8.36
N LEU A 17 67.69 30.32 7.16
CA LEU A 17 66.85 30.18 5.97
C LEU A 17 66.69 28.72 5.47
N THR A 18 65.50 28.37 4.97
CA THR A 18 65.35 27.82 3.60
C THR A 18 63.97 28.17 3.02
N VAL A 19 63.87 28.24 1.68
CA VAL A 19 62.69 28.66 0.91
C VAL A 19 62.01 27.47 0.23
N VAL A 20 60.67 27.38 0.29
CA VAL A 20 59.82 27.00 -0.87
C VAL A 20 58.49 27.76 -0.78
N ILE A 21 58.16 28.57 -1.79
CA ILE A 21 56.78 29.02 -2.01
C ILE A 21 56.14 28.02 -2.98
N ALA A 22 55.26 27.16 -2.46
CA ALA A 22 54.47 26.23 -3.27
C ALA A 22 53.05 26.77 -3.45
N VAL A 23 52.77 27.34 -4.62
CA VAL A 23 51.39 27.70 -5.02
C VAL A 23 50.64 26.42 -5.38
N GLY A 24 50.16 25.72 -4.34
CA GLY A 24 49.35 24.51 -4.49
C GLY A 24 48.00 24.84 -5.10
N ALA A 25 47.84 24.57 -6.40
CA ALA A 25 46.56 24.70 -7.07
C ALA A 25 45.52 23.77 -6.40
N VAL A 26 44.43 24.35 -5.89
CA VAL A 26 43.32 23.58 -5.30
C VAL A 26 42.54 22.92 -6.43
N LEU A 27 43.09 21.81 -6.93
CA LEU A 27 42.36 20.83 -7.71
C LEU A 27 41.20 20.33 -6.83
N LYS A 28 40.00 20.83 -7.11
CA LYS A 28 38.78 20.19 -6.68
C LYS A 28 38.81 18.77 -7.25
N ALA A 29 39.16 17.80 -6.41
CA ALA A 29 38.81 16.41 -6.65
C ALA A 29 37.29 16.35 -6.70
N ALA A 30 36.74 16.46 -7.91
CA ALA A 30 35.35 16.16 -8.17
C ALA A 30 35.19 14.68 -7.81
N CYS A 31 34.61 14.42 -6.64
CA CYS A 31 34.21 13.08 -6.27
C CYS A 31 33.08 12.69 -7.23
N THR A 32 33.45 12.14 -8.38
CA THR A 32 32.54 11.41 -9.25
C THR A 32 32.05 10.23 -8.44
N THR A 33 30.89 10.41 -7.81
CA THR A 33 30.13 9.33 -7.18
C THR A 33 29.83 8.32 -8.27
N THR A 34 30.69 7.31 -8.38
CA THR A 34 30.40 6.09 -9.13
C THR A 34 29.05 5.60 -8.64
N ALA A 35 28.05 5.58 -9.52
CA ALA A 35 26.72 5.12 -9.15
C ALA A 35 26.86 3.73 -8.51
N SER A 36 26.49 3.63 -7.24
CA SER A 36 26.65 2.40 -6.47
C SER A 36 25.90 1.29 -7.19
N ASP A 37 26.61 0.22 -7.56
CA ASP A 37 26.03 -0.94 -8.24
C ASP A 37 25.30 -1.82 -7.20
N GLU A 38 24.27 -1.21 -6.61
CA GLU A 38 23.44 -1.78 -5.55
C GLU A 38 22.57 -2.88 -6.17
N ALA A 39 22.70 -4.09 -5.62
CA ALA A 39 22.07 -5.28 -6.16
C ALA A 39 20.56 -5.06 -6.35
N PRO A 40 20.02 -5.25 -7.57
CA PRO A 40 18.69 -4.78 -7.93
C PRO A 40 17.62 -5.41 -7.05
N VAL A 41 16.65 -4.61 -6.62
CA VAL A 41 15.55 -5.09 -5.79
C VAL A 41 14.78 -6.16 -6.54
N SER A 42 14.69 -7.34 -5.93
CA SER A 42 14.18 -8.58 -6.54
C SER A 42 13.10 -9.27 -5.69
N ARG A 43 13.03 -8.95 -4.39
CA ARG A 43 12.03 -9.47 -3.45
C ARG A 43 11.45 -8.32 -2.62
N ILE A 44 10.16 -8.07 -2.78
CA ILE A 44 9.41 -7.06 -2.03
C ILE A 44 8.25 -7.78 -1.33
N ALA A 45 8.01 -7.47 -0.06
CA ALA A 45 6.84 -7.93 0.69
C ALA A 45 5.97 -6.72 1.08
N PHE A 46 4.67 -6.94 1.30
CA PHE A 46 3.76 -5.86 1.68
C PHE A 46 2.52 -6.39 2.40
N GLY A 47 1.79 -5.48 3.06
CA GLY A 47 0.48 -5.78 3.61
C GLY A 47 -0.10 -4.65 4.45
N SER A 48 -1.32 -4.86 4.92
CA SER A 48 -2.05 -3.97 5.84
C SER A 48 -2.67 -4.75 7.01
N CYS A 49 -3.24 -4.03 7.97
CA CYS A 49 -4.14 -4.59 8.99
C CYS A 49 -3.41 -5.45 10.03
N ALA A 50 -2.43 -4.83 10.70
CA ALA A 50 -1.51 -5.40 11.66
C ALA A 50 -1.88 -5.07 13.13
N ASN A 51 -3.10 -5.43 13.56
CA ASN A 51 -3.61 -5.16 14.91
C ASN A 51 -2.61 -5.59 16.00
N GLN A 52 -2.12 -4.58 16.70
CA GLN A 52 -1.02 -4.65 17.66
C GLN A 52 -1.36 -5.38 18.96
N SER A 53 -2.65 -5.66 19.20
CA SER A 53 -3.13 -6.46 20.32
C SER A 53 -3.35 -7.93 19.96
N ALA A 54 -3.16 -8.32 18.69
CA ALA A 54 -3.30 -9.69 18.21
C ALA A 54 -1.93 -10.38 18.06
N PRO A 55 -1.84 -11.72 18.23
CA PRO A 55 -0.65 -12.48 17.84
C PRO A 55 -0.36 -12.32 16.35
N GLN A 56 0.91 -12.06 16.00
CA GLN A 56 1.34 -11.77 14.63
C GLN A 56 2.40 -12.78 14.10
N PRO A 57 2.10 -14.09 14.03
CA PRO A 57 3.05 -15.09 13.50
C PRO A 57 3.36 -14.91 12.00
N ILE A 58 2.60 -14.06 11.29
CA ILE A 58 2.81 -13.72 9.88
C ILE A 58 4.25 -13.23 9.60
N TRP A 59 4.90 -12.59 10.58
CA TRP A 59 6.26 -12.11 10.45
C TRP A 59 7.28 -13.23 10.26
N ASP A 60 7.02 -14.45 10.74
CA ASP A 60 7.89 -15.61 10.53
C ASP A 60 7.96 -15.96 9.03
N ALA A 61 6.83 -15.93 8.34
CA ALA A 61 6.74 -16.17 6.90
C ALA A 61 7.32 -15.00 6.08
N ILE A 62 7.06 -13.75 6.49
CA ILE A 62 7.60 -12.54 5.83
C ILE A 62 9.13 -12.51 5.93
N ILE A 63 9.70 -12.77 7.10
CA ILE A 63 11.16 -12.75 7.31
C ILE A 63 11.82 -13.95 6.61
N LYS A 64 11.18 -15.13 6.62
CA LYS A 64 11.66 -16.30 5.86
C LYS A 64 11.71 -16.07 4.34
N PHE A 65 10.87 -15.18 3.81
CA PHE A 65 10.93 -14.76 2.40
C PHE A 65 12.13 -13.82 2.10
N ASN A 66 12.77 -13.26 3.13
CA ASN A 66 13.95 -12.39 3.02
C ASN A 66 13.74 -11.22 2.02
N PRO A 67 12.70 -10.38 2.17
CA PRO A 67 12.46 -9.24 1.30
C PRO A 67 13.52 -8.14 1.51
N GLN A 68 13.88 -7.44 0.44
CA GLN A 68 14.75 -6.26 0.49
C GLN A 68 13.98 -5.02 0.97
N VAL A 69 12.68 -4.95 0.64
CA VAL A 69 11.77 -3.86 1.03
C VAL A 69 10.47 -4.46 1.57
N PHE A 70 9.97 -3.93 2.69
CA PHE A 70 8.61 -4.15 3.18
C PHE A 70 7.77 -2.88 2.96
N ILE A 71 6.58 -3.02 2.39
CA ILE A 71 5.66 -1.90 2.14
C ILE A 71 4.42 -2.03 3.01
N TRP A 72 4.28 -1.11 3.96
CA TRP A 72 3.09 -0.89 4.75
C TRP A 72 2.01 -0.19 3.93
N LEU A 73 0.84 -0.81 3.82
CA LEU A 73 -0.32 -0.27 3.10
C LEU A 73 -1.42 0.24 4.02
N GLY A 74 -1.09 0.53 5.29
CA GLY A 74 -2.01 1.07 6.28
C GLY A 74 -2.59 0.02 7.23
N ASP A 75 -3.41 0.49 8.17
CA ASP A 75 -3.72 -0.20 9.42
C ASP A 75 -2.46 -0.79 10.08
N ASN A 76 -1.41 0.02 10.08
CA ASN A 76 -0.12 -0.35 10.66
C ASN A 76 -0.25 -0.42 12.19
N ILE A 77 -1.07 0.48 12.75
CA ILE A 77 -1.51 0.53 14.15
C ILE A 77 -3.00 0.89 14.21
N TYR A 78 -3.80 0.14 14.97
CA TYR A 78 -5.20 0.52 15.22
C TYR A 78 -5.28 1.60 16.30
N GLY A 79 -5.41 2.86 15.88
CA GLY A 79 -5.25 4.05 16.73
C GLY A 79 -6.53 4.80 17.10
N ASP A 80 -7.71 4.28 16.76
CA ASP A 80 -9.01 4.99 16.74
C ASP A 80 -9.29 5.91 17.95
N ILE A 81 -9.56 7.17 17.65
CA ILE A 81 -10.09 8.11 18.64
C ILE A 81 -11.59 7.83 18.80
N LYS A 82 -11.93 7.03 19.82
CA LYS A 82 -13.32 6.78 20.26
C LYS A 82 -14.18 8.07 20.18
N ARG A 83 -15.13 8.13 19.23
CA ARG A 83 -16.35 8.94 19.40
C ARG A 83 -17.06 8.49 20.69
N ARG A 84 -17.83 9.37 21.33
CA ARG A 84 -18.54 9.04 22.58
C ARG A 84 -19.35 7.74 22.38
N PRO A 85 -19.18 6.70 23.21
CA PRO A 85 -19.94 5.47 23.06
C PRO A 85 -21.41 5.76 23.36
N PHE A 86 -22.31 5.42 22.43
CA PHE A 86 -23.73 5.47 22.72
C PHE A 86 -24.07 4.30 23.65
N SER A 87 -24.79 4.58 24.74
CA SER A 87 -25.13 3.58 25.75
C SER A 87 -26.50 2.98 25.47
N LEU A 88 -26.51 1.79 24.86
CA LEU A 88 -27.67 0.90 24.90
C LEU A 88 -27.33 -0.28 25.84
N PHE A 89 -28.12 -0.46 26.89
CA PHE A 89 -28.02 -1.57 27.87
C PHE A 89 -26.61 -1.79 28.47
N GLY A 90 -25.92 -0.70 28.85
CA GLY A 90 -24.76 -0.73 29.75
C GLY A 90 -23.44 -1.29 29.19
N LYS A 91 -23.41 -1.76 27.93
CA LYS A 91 -22.19 -2.27 27.29
C LYS A 91 -21.69 -1.29 26.22
N GLN A 92 -20.54 -0.65 26.47
CA GLN A 92 -19.91 0.23 25.48
C GLN A 92 -19.65 -0.53 24.17
N ARG A 93 -20.23 -0.06 23.07
CA ARG A 93 -19.96 -0.53 21.71
C ARG A 93 -19.86 0.65 20.76
N THR A 94 -18.89 0.62 19.85
CA THR A 94 -19.00 1.26 18.54
C THR A 94 -19.81 0.35 17.62
N ILE A 95 -20.38 0.90 16.56
CA ILE A 95 -20.98 0.11 15.48
C ILE A 95 -19.83 -0.35 14.58
N GLY A 96 -19.66 -1.68 14.47
CA GLY A 96 -18.54 -2.33 13.77
C GLY A 96 -18.17 -3.64 14.47
N PRO A 97 -17.63 -4.65 13.75
CA PRO A 97 -17.28 -5.93 14.35
C PRO A 97 -15.90 -5.95 15.02
N TRP A 98 -15.04 -4.97 14.70
CA TRP A 98 -13.66 -4.90 15.17
C TRP A 98 -13.56 -4.36 16.60
N LYS A 99 -12.65 -4.91 17.41
CA LYS A 99 -12.40 -4.45 18.78
C LYS A 99 -11.43 -3.26 18.76
N ASN A 100 -11.95 -2.05 18.98
CA ASN A 100 -11.11 -0.85 19.13
C ASN A 100 -10.09 -1.02 20.26
N VAL A 101 -8.84 -0.68 20.00
CA VAL A 101 -7.74 -0.76 20.98
C VAL A 101 -7.71 0.53 21.84
N PRO A 102 -7.37 0.48 23.14
CA PRO A 102 -7.10 1.68 23.94
C PRO A 102 -5.95 2.55 23.38
N ARG A 103 -5.99 3.85 23.68
CA ARG A 103 -5.36 4.92 22.89
C ARG A 103 -3.84 5.07 23.06
N PHE A 104 -3.18 5.53 21.99
CA PHE A 104 -1.93 6.32 21.94
C PHE A 104 -0.63 5.70 22.48
N LEU A 105 -0.59 5.22 23.73
CA LEU A 105 0.63 4.69 24.36
C LEU A 105 1.18 3.45 23.65
N LEU A 106 0.34 2.73 22.90
CA LEU A 106 0.77 1.60 22.08
C LEU A 106 1.67 1.98 20.90
N HIS A 107 1.76 3.26 20.50
CA HIS A 107 2.63 3.68 19.40
C HIS A 107 4.11 3.40 19.71
N LEU A 108 4.57 3.86 20.88
CA LEU A 108 5.91 3.57 21.41
C LEU A 108 6.07 2.08 21.75
N SER A 109 5.02 1.45 22.30
CA SER A 109 5.02 0.02 22.61
C SER A 109 5.17 -0.88 21.38
N MET A 110 4.67 -0.46 20.20
CA MET A 110 4.81 -1.20 18.95
C MET A 110 6.24 -1.18 18.43
N LYS A 111 6.90 -0.02 18.42
CA LYS A 111 8.33 0.06 18.06
C LYS A 111 9.20 -0.81 18.97
N CYS A 112 8.84 -0.89 20.25
CA CYS A 112 9.52 -1.74 21.24
C CYS A 112 9.06 -3.21 21.20
N SER A 113 8.10 -3.58 20.34
CA SER A 113 7.64 -4.98 20.25
C SER A 113 8.72 -5.88 19.64
N PRO A 114 8.80 -7.17 20.03
CA PRO A 114 9.70 -8.13 19.40
C PRO A 114 9.46 -8.25 17.89
N ASN A 115 8.20 -8.18 17.46
CA ASN A 115 7.82 -8.30 16.04
C ASN A 115 8.36 -7.13 15.20
N MET A 116 8.15 -5.88 15.64
CA MET A 116 8.68 -4.71 14.94
C MET A 116 10.21 -4.68 14.97
N SER A 117 10.82 -5.12 16.08
CA SER A 117 12.28 -5.22 16.19
C SER A 117 12.90 -6.22 15.19
N ARG A 118 12.14 -7.22 14.73
CA ARG A 118 12.56 -8.16 13.69
C ARG A 118 12.43 -7.61 12.26
N LEU A 119 11.74 -6.48 12.06
CA LEU A 119 11.70 -5.78 10.78
C LEU A 119 12.86 -4.79 10.58
N LYS A 120 13.61 -4.44 11.63
CA LYS A 120 14.76 -3.53 11.57
C LYS A 120 15.84 -3.85 10.51
N PRO A 121 16.15 -5.11 10.14
CA PRO A 121 17.08 -5.39 9.04
C PRO A 121 16.46 -5.30 7.62
N ILE A 122 15.17 -4.97 7.51
CA ILE A 122 14.43 -4.83 6.24
C ILE A 122 14.07 -3.35 6.07
N LEU A 123 14.23 -2.78 4.87
CA LEU A 123 13.80 -1.42 4.60
C LEU A 123 12.26 -1.35 4.61
N ALA A 124 11.68 -0.80 5.67
CA ALA A 124 10.25 -0.60 5.82
C ALA A 124 9.84 0.80 5.35
N ILE A 125 8.99 0.88 4.32
CA ILE A 125 8.36 2.11 3.83
C ILE A 125 6.85 1.99 3.94
N GLY A 126 6.09 3.09 3.96
CA GLY A 126 4.66 2.97 4.24
C GLY A 126 3.76 4.17 3.95
N THR A 127 2.47 3.89 3.83
CA THR A 127 1.35 4.84 3.96
C THR A 127 0.44 4.43 5.13
N TRP A 128 -0.61 5.19 5.41
CA TRP A 128 -1.63 4.89 6.43
C TRP A 128 -2.95 4.37 5.85
N ASP A 129 -3.80 3.80 6.71
CA ASP A 129 -5.25 3.72 6.46
C ASP A 129 -6.06 4.44 7.55
N ASP A 130 -7.38 4.25 7.58
CA ASP A 130 -8.29 4.97 8.49
C ASP A 130 -8.05 4.71 9.98
N HIS A 131 -7.66 3.50 10.37
CA HIS A 131 -7.36 3.22 11.78
C HIS A 131 -6.03 3.83 12.26
N ASP A 132 -5.03 4.00 11.38
CA ASP A 132 -3.82 4.81 11.64
C ASP A 132 -4.18 6.31 11.68
N TYR A 133 -4.97 6.75 10.69
CA TYR A 133 -5.42 8.12 10.50
C TYR A 133 -6.26 8.62 11.69
N GLY A 134 -7.02 7.72 12.32
CA GLY A 134 -7.57 7.88 13.67
C GLY A 134 -9.08 7.67 13.81
N LEU A 135 -9.79 7.28 12.74
CA LEU A 135 -11.22 6.97 12.75
C LEU A 135 -11.65 6.23 11.47
N ASN A 136 -12.32 5.09 11.62
CA ASN A 136 -12.97 4.31 10.53
C ASN A 136 -13.66 5.19 9.45
N ASP A 137 -13.41 4.88 8.17
CA ASP A 137 -13.87 5.57 6.96
C ASP A 137 -13.53 7.08 6.86
N ALA A 138 -12.75 7.66 7.78
CA ALA A 138 -12.64 9.12 7.90
C ALA A 138 -11.72 9.77 6.85
N GLY A 139 -12.13 10.94 6.37
CA GLY A 139 -11.48 11.70 5.30
C GLY A 139 -10.99 13.06 5.78
N LYS A 140 -11.05 14.06 4.91
CA LYS A 140 -10.49 15.40 5.16
C LYS A 140 -11.16 16.14 6.33
N GLU A 141 -12.35 15.71 6.75
CA GLU A 141 -13.10 16.23 7.89
C GLU A 141 -12.54 15.81 9.27
N PHE A 142 -11.62 14.84 9.32
CA PHE A 142 -10.99 14.41 10.57
C PHE A 142 -10.00 15.46 11.10
N GLY A 143 -10.39 16.18 12.16
CA GLY A 143 -9.56 17.24 12.76
C GLY A 143 -8.24 16.77 13.38
N GLY A 144 -8.08 15.48 13.70
CA GLY A 144 -6.85 14.94 14.30
C GLY A 144 -5.70 14.69 13.30
N LYS A 145 -5.95 14.79 11.99
CA LYS A 145 -5.05 14.30 10.93
C LYS A 145 -3.62 14.85 10.97
N ILE A 146 -3.42 16.10 11.40
CA ILE A 146 -2.08 16.70 11.52
C ILE A 146 -1.26 16.03 12.64
N THR A 147 -1.91 15.63 13.74
CA THR A 147 -1.26 14.90 14.83
C THR A 147 -0.97 13.46 14.40
N ASN A 148 -1.94 12.77 13.82
CA ASN A 148 -1.74 11.39 13.36
C ASN A 148 -0.73 11.31 12.19
N GLN A 149 -0.59 12.35 11.36
CA GLN A 149 0.46 12.42 10.33
C GLN A 149 1.85 12.36 10.96
N ARG A 150 2.09 13.16 12.01
CA ARG A 150 3.37 13.15 12.75
C ARG A 150 3.63 11.76 13.34
N LEU A 151 2.64 11.16 13.98
CA LEU A 151 2.75 9.80 14.53
C LEU A 151 3.09 8.77 13.44
N LEU A 152 2.45 8.78 12.27
CA LEU A 152 2.81 7.83 11.21
C LEU A 152 4.26 8.00 10.75
N LEU A 153 4.70 9.24 10.58
CA LEU A 153 6.08 9.54 10.14
C LEU A 153 7.08 9.18 11.24
N ASP A 154 6.76 9.41 12.51
CA ASP A 154 7.51 8.90 13.65
C ASP A 154 7.56 7.37 13.63
N PHE A 155 6.46 6.65 13.37
CA PHE A 155 6.41 5.19 13.27
C PHE A 155 7.32 4.62 12.19
N LEU A 156 7.34 5.26 11.01
CA LEU A 156 8.15 4.86 9.86
C LEU A 156 9.63 5.29 9.96
N ASP A 157 10.05 5.92 11.08
CA ASP A 157 11.39 6.49 11.26
C ASP A 157 11.75 7.50 10.13
N GLU A 158 10.76 8.29 9.69
CA GLU A 158 10.90 9.23 8.59
C GLU A 158 11.90 10.37 8.93
N PRO A 159 12.83 10.73 8.01
CA PRO A 159 13.72 11.86 8.18
C PRO A 159 12.97 13.18 8.40
N GLN A 160 13.38 13.97 9.40
CA GLN A 160 12.72 15.23 9.78
C GLN A 160 12.78 16.31 8.69
N ASP A 161 13.72 16.20 7.74
CA ASP A 161 13.83 17.05 6.57
C ASP A 161 12.98 16.60 5.38
N SER A 162 12.34 15.42 5.45
CA SER A 162 11.48 14.86 4.40
C SER A 162 10.35 15.82 3.97
N PRO A 163 9.96 15.83 2.68
CA PRO A 163 8.76 16.51 2.21
C PRO A 163 7.50 16.10 2.99
N ARG A 164 7.41 14.84 3.44
CA ARG A 164 6.28 14.30 4.21
C ARG A 164 6.05 15.04 5.52
N CYS A 165 7.11 15.53 6.16
CA CYS A 165 7.06 16.31 7.39
C CYS A 165 6.61 17.77 7.17
N LYS A 166 6.56 18.23 5.91
CA LYS A 166 6.35 19.64 5.50
C LYS A 166 5.10 19.84 4.63
N GLN A 167 4.52 18.77 4.09
CA GLN A 167 3.35 18.78 3.22
C GLN A 167 2.07 18.33 3.95
N ALA A 168 0.92 18.57 3.31
CA ALA A 168 -0.37 18.07 3.77
C ALA A 168 -0.61 16.64 3.21
N GLY A 169 -0.54 15.62 4.07
CA GLY A 169 -0.69 14.21 3.71
C GLY A 169 0.64 13.45 3.57
N VAL A 170 0.59 12.13 3.66
CA VAL A 170 1.76 11.24 3.83
C VAL A 170 2.28 10.61 2.54
N TYR A 171 1.79 11.03 1.37
CA TYR A 171 2.22 10.49 0.08
C TYR A 171 3.71 10.72 -0.18
N THR A 172 4.38 9.78 -0.84
CA THR A 172 5.83 9.83 -1.12
C THR A 172 6.24 8.88 -2.24
N SER A 173 7.45 9.00 -2.76
CA SER A 173 8.00 8.05 -3.74
C SER A 173 9.46 7.69 -3.43
N TYR A 174 9.84 6.48 -3.85
CA TYR A 174 11.19 5.92 -3.72
C TYR A 174 11.61 5.37 -5.08
N THR A 175 12.91 5.29 -5.36
CA THR A 175 13.44 4.63 -6.57
C THR A 175 14.66 3.81 -6.19
N TYR A 176 14.68 2.54 -6.59
CA TYR A 176 15.68 1.55 -6.21
C TYR A 176 16.34 0.90 -7.43
N GLY A 177 17.61 0.53 -7.30
CA GLY A 177 18.37 -0.24 -8.30
C GLY A 177 19.00 0.60 -9.42
N SER A 178 19.88 -0.04 -10.18
CA SER A 178 20.63 0.55 -11.29
C SER A 178 19.78 0.77 -12.56
N VAL A 179 20.26 1.65 -13.46
CA VAL A 179 19.56 2.06 -14.69
C VAL A 179 19.15 0.85 -15.53
N GLY A 180 17.89 0.82 -15.99
CA GLY A 180 17.32 -0.32 -16.72
C GLY A 180 16.76 -1.45 -15.84
N ARG A 181 17.20 -1.57 -14.57
CA ARG A 181 16.61 -2.45 -13.54
C ARG A 181 15.88 -1.66 -12.44
N GLN A 182 15.58 -0.38 -12.68
CA GLN A 182 14.99 0.51 -11.68
C GLN A 182 13.54 0.16 -11.33
N ILE A 183 13.25 0.13 -10.03
CA ILE A 183 11.87 0.07 -9.50
C ILE A 183 11.55 1.43 -8.89
N LYS A 184 10.51 2.08 -9.38
CA LYS A 184 9.88 3.20 -8.69
C LYS A 184 8.75 2.68 -7.80
N VAL A 185 8.69 3.14 -6.55
CA VAL A 185 7.55 2.94 -5.66
C VAL A 185 6.89 4.29 -5.43
N ILE A 186 5.58 4.38 -5.63
CA ILE A 186 4.75 5.56 -5.38
C ILE A 186 3.75 5.16 -4.30
N LEU A 187 3.78 5.81 -3.14
CA LEU A 187 2.84 5.57 -2.05
C LEU A 187 1.83 6.71 -2.01
N LEU A 188 0.56 6.37 -2.17
CA LEU A 188 -0.55 7.32 -2.12
C LEU A 188 -1.06 7.48 -0.69
N ASP A 189 -1.46 8.71 -0.36
CA ASP A 189 -2.37 9.03 0.72
C ASP A 189 -3.80 9.04 0.19
N THR A 190 -4.69 8.30 0.81
CA THR A 190 -6.10 8.12 0.44
C THR A 190 -7.03 8.62 1.56
N ARG A 191 -6.50 9.36 2.54
CA ARG A 191 -7.23 9.81 3.74
C ARG A 191 -7.20 11.33 3.93
N TYR A 192 -6.04 12.00 3.83
CA TYR A 192 -5.89 13.41 4.26
C TYR A 192 -6.79 14.43 3.54
N HIS A 193 -6.95 14.24 2.22
CA HIS A 193 -7.70 15.15 1.33
C HIS A 193 -9.03 14.57 0.83
N ARG A 194 -9.33 13.31 1.15
CA ARG A 194 -10.47 12.58 0.62
C ARG A 194 -11.80 13.16 1.12
N ASP A 195 -12.76 13.29 0.21
CA ASP A 195 -14.14 13.67 0.51
C ASP A 195 -14.96 12.52 1.13
N LEU A 196 -16.16 12.82 1.64
CA LEU A 196 -17.02 11.81 2.26
C LEU A 196 -17.39 10.68 1.26
N LEU A 197 -17.43 9.43 1.74
CA LEU A 197 -17.77 8.23 0.95
C LEU A 197 -19.11 8.27 0.20
N SER A 198 -20.03 9.16 0.61
CA SER A 198 -21.33 9.39 -0.01
C SER A 198 -21.31 10.48 -1.10
N SER A 199 -20.14 11.03 -1.43
CA SER A 199 -19.94 12.06 -2.43
C SER A 199 -19.20 11.55 -3.66
N ASP A 200 -19.28 12.31 -4.76
CA ASP A 200 -18.48 12.12 -5.98
C ASP A 200 -17.32 13.14 -6.02
N GLY A 201 -16.67 13.31 -4.86
CA GLY A 201 -15.61 14.28 -4.59
C GLY A 201 -14.20 13.77 -4.88
N SER A 202 -13.18 14.36 -4.25
CA SER A 202 -11.78 13.98 -4.47
C SER A 202 -11.31 12.87 -3.51
N ILE A 203 -10.28 12.12 -3.91
CA ILE A 203 -9.51 11.25 -3.01
C ILE A 203 -8.19 11.94 -2.63
N LEU A 204 -7.38 12.31 -3.62
CA LEU A 204 -6.01 12.80 -3.40
C LEU A 204 -5.93 14.32 -3.12
N GLY A 205 -6.91 15.10 -3.57
CA GLY A 205 -6.82 16.56 -3.56
C GLY A 205 -5.79 17.10 -4.56
N THR A 206 -5.87 18.41 -4.83
CA THR A 206 -5.13 19.04 -5.96
C THR A 206 -3.61 18.91 -5.84
N SER A 207 -3.05 19.11 -4.64
CA SER A 207 -1.59 19.08 -4.42
C SER A 207 -0.98 17.71 -4.74
N GLN A 208 -1.61 16.64 -4.24
CA GLN A 208 -1.16 15.27 -4.46
C GLN A 208 -1.42 14.79 -5.90
N TRP A 209 -2.49 15.26 -6.56
CA TRP A 209 -2.69 15.02 -7.99
C TRP A 209 -1.59 15.65 -8.85
N THR A 210 -1.23 16.91 -8.59
CA THR A 210 -0.13 17.60 -9.30
C THR A 210 1.23 16.99 -8.96
N TRP A 211 1.41 16.43 -7.76
CA TRP A 211 2.59 15.64 -7.44
C TRP A 211 2.62 14.31 -8.21
N LEU A 212 1.55 13.51 -8.17
CA LEU A 212 1.46 12.22 -8.85
C LEU A 212 1.68 12.34 -10.37
N GLU A 213 1.18 13.40 -10.98
CA GLU A 213 1.46 13.71 -12.39
C GLU A 213 2.95 13.91 -12.67
N LYS A 214 3.67 14.63 -11.79
CA LYS A 214 5.13 14.79 -11.88
C LYS A 214 5.86 13.48 -11.63
N GLU A 215 5.40 12.67 -10.69
CA GLU A 215 6.01 11.37 -10.39
C GLU A 215 5.93 10.40 -11.58
N LEU A 216 4.79 10.39 -12.28
CA LEU A 216 4.56 9.54 -13.45
C LEU A 216 5.28 10.08 -14.71
N LYS A 217 5.30 11.41 -14.93
CA LYS A 217 6.03 12.07 -16.03
C LYS A 217 7.54 12.21 -15.78
N GLY A 218 8.02 11.93 -14.57
CA GLY A 218 9.43 11.93 -14.21
C GLY A 218 10.23 10.75 -14.80
N PRO A 219 11.53 10.63 -14.48
CA PRO A 219 12.45 9.65 -15.07
C PRO A 219 11.86 8.23 -15.17
N ALA A 220 12.09 7.56 -16.30
CA ALA A 220 11.54 6.24 -16.58
C ALA A 220 12.17 5.17 -15.67
N SER A 221 11.33 4.24 -15.18
CA SER A 221 11.74 3.08 -14.41
C SER A 221 11.22 1.81 -15.10
N ALA A 222 11.87 0.66 -14.88
CA ALA A 222 11.41 -0.61 -15.44
C ALA A 222 10.07 -1.04 -14.82
N LEU A 223 9.86 -0.76 -13.53
CA LEU A 223 8.60 -0.98 -12.81
C LEU A 223 8.16 0.28 -12.08
N THR A 224 6.85 0.43 -11.87
CA THR A 224 6.24 1.52 -11.10
C THR A 224 5.14 0.96 -10.19
N ILE A 225 5.52 0.58 -8.97
CA ILE A 225 4.62 0.01 -7.97
C ILE A 225 3.85 1.15 -7.31
N THR A 226 2.53 1.17 -7.42
CA THR A 226 1.68 2.21 -6.83
C THR A 226 0.91 1.65 -5.63
N GLY A 227 1.38 1.95 -4.42
CA GLY A 227 0.71 1.60 -3.17
C GLY A 227 -0.47 2.52 -2.89
N SER A 228 -1.63 1.93 -2.63
CA SER A 228 -2.86 2.60 -2.17
C SER A 228 -3.34 1.88 -0.91
N SER A 229 -3.90 2.57 0.07
CA SER A 229 -4.41 1.87 1.27
C SER A 229 -5.67 1.07 0.91
N ILE A 230 -6.63 1.74 0.28
CA ILE A 230 -7.88 1.15 -0.24
C ILE A 230 -7.68 0.54 -1.64
N GLN A 231 -8.47 -0.48 -2.01
CA GLN A 231 -8.38 -1.14 -3.32
C GLN A 231 -8.61 -0.17 -4.49
N VAL A 232 -7.85 -0.32 -5.59
CA VAL A 232 -7.88 0.60 -6.75
C VAL A 232 -8.80 0.08 -7.85
N ILE A 233 -8.58 -1.15 -8.31
CA ILE A 233 -9.35 -1.74 -9.42
C ILE A 233 -10.69 -2.30 -8.93
N SER A 234 -10.74 -2.83 -7.71
CA SER A 234 -11.94 -3.45 -7.13
C SER A 234 -13.17 -2.54 -7.17
N ASN A 235 -14.32 -3.15 -7.40
CA ASN A 235 -15.62 -2.47 -7.39
C ASN A 235 -16.70 -3.33 -6.73
N LEU A 236 -16.30 -4.22 -5.81
CA LEU A 236 -17.16 -5.21 -5.14
C LEU A 236 -18.42 -4.58 -4.54
N SER A 237 -18.28 -3.39 -3.94
CA SER A 237 -19.34 -2.49 -3.43
C SER A 237 -20.50 -2.23 -4.40
N ALA A 238 -20.29 -2.35 -5.72
CA ALA A 238 -21.35 -2.21 -6.72
C ALA A 238 -22.35 -3.39 -6.73
N THR A 239 -21.97 -4.55 -6.17
CA THR A 239 -22.73 -5.81 -6.17
C THR A 239 -23.11 -6.31 -4.77
N THR A 240 -22.45 -5.80 -3.72
CA THR A 240 -22.78 -6.08 -2.32
C THR A 240 -23.81 -5.10 -1.76
N GLY A 241 -23.93 -3.91 -2.36
CA GLY A 241 -24.94 -2.92 -1.99
C GLY A 241 -26.38 -3.39 -2.31
N PRO A 242 -27.38 -3.05 -1.47
CA PRO A 242 -27.28 -2.18 -0.30
C PRO A 242 -26.91 -2.90 1.01
N LEU A 243 -26.62 -4.22 0.97
CA LEU A 243 -26.40 -5.01 2.19
C LEU A 243 -25.11 -4.62 2.92
N PHE A 244 -24.03 -4.38 2.19
CA PHE A 244 -22.79 -3.81 2.71
C PHE A 244 -21.97 -3.12 1.61
N TYR A 245 -21.10 -2.21 2.04
CA TYR A 245 -20.12 -1.55 1.19
C TYR A 245 -18.73 -1.69 1.82
N LEU A 246 -17.71 -1.83 0.98
CA LEU A 246 -16.30 -1.67 1.32
C LEU A 246 -15.78 -0.35 0.72
N GLU A 247 -14.73 0.20 1.31
CA GLU A 247 -14.03 1.33 0.69
C GLU A 247 -13.16 0.85 -0.48
N SER A 248 -13.17 1.64 -1.56
CA SER A 248 -12.28 1.48 -2.70
C SER A 248 -12.35 2.74 -3.57
N TRP A 249 -11.40 2.89 -4.49
CA TRP A 249 -11.49 3.86 -5.58
C TRP A 249 -12.76 3.68 -6.45
N GLY A 250 -13.43 2.51 -6.38
CA GLY A 250 -14.75 2.30 -6.97
C GLY A 250 -15.86 3.16 -6.39
N ARG A 251 -15.70 3.71 -5.17
CA ARG A 251 -16.60 4.70 -4.56
C ARG A 251 -16.53 6.08 -5.23
N PHE A 252 -15.39 6.44 -5.81
CA PHE A 252 -15.12 7.74 -6.44
C PHE A 252 -14.80 7.56 -7.94
N PRO A 253 -15.81 7.25 -8.78
CA PRO A 253 -15.59 6.80 -10.15
C PRO A 253 -14.87 7.85 -11.03
N LYS A 254 -15.04 9.14 -10.76
CA LYS A 254 -14.31 10.22 -11.44
C LYS A 254 -12.81 10.18 -11.14
N GLU A 255 -12.42 10.12 -9.87
CA GLU A 255 -11.02 10.11 -9.45
C GLU A 255 -10.30 8.84 -9.91
N ARG A 256 -10.98 7.68 -9.92
CA ARG A 256 -10.41 6.45 -10.50
C ARG A 256 -10.23 6.55 -12.01
N SER A 257 -11.21 7.11 -12.72
CA SER A 257 -11.08 7.33 -14.18
C SER A 257 -9.93 8.28 -14.49
N ARG A 258 -9.77 9.33 -13.68
CA ARG A 258 -8.64 10.27 -13.73
C ARG A 258 -7.29 9.59 -13.47
N LEU A 259 -7.20 8.66 -12.52
CA LEU A 259 -5.99 7.88 -12.26
C LEU A 259 -5.58 7.05 -13.49
N PHE A 260 -6.53 6.31 -14.06
CA PHE A 260 -6.29 5.49 -15.25
C PHE A 260 -5.92 6.33 -16.47
N GLN A 261 -6.60 7.47 -16.68
CA GLN A 261 -6.28 8.42 -17.75
C GLN A 261 -4.88 9.02 -17.56
N LEU A 262 -4.50 9.44 -16.35
CA LEU A 262 -3.18 9.99 -16.05
C LEU A 262 -2.05 8.98 -16.32
N ILE A 263 -2.25 7.71 -15.94
CA ILE A 263 -1.29 6.63 -16.26
C ILE A 263 -1.19 6.49 -17.78
N SER A 264 -2.33 6.38 -18.47
CA SER A 264 -2.39 6.24 -19.94
C SER A 264 -1.72 7.41 -20.67
N ASP A 265 -1.87 8.64 -20.19
CA ASP A 265 -1.31 9.85 -20.81
C ASP A 265 0.15 10.11 -20.45
N SER A 266 0.62 9.66 -19.27
CA SER A 266 2.03 9.70 -18.91
C SER A 266 2.94 8.84 -19.79
N LYS A 267 2.34 7.87 -20.53
CA LYS A 267 3.03 6.83 -21.31
C LYS A 267 4.02 6.00 -20.47
N ARG A 268 3.82 5.94 -19.15
CA ARG A 268 4.65 5.16 -18.23
C ARG A 268 4.27 3.68 -18.29
N ASP A 269 5.20 2.86 -18.74
CA ASP A 269 5.13 1.40 -18.65
C ASP A 269 5.35 0.91 -17.20
N GLY A 270 5.04 -0.36 -16.95
CA GLY A 270 5.37 -1.04 -15.69
C GLY A 270 4.52 -0.65 -14.49
N VAL A 271 3.40 0.08 -14.67
CA VAL A 271 2.54 0.55 -13.58
C VAL A 271 1.56 -0.56 -13.13
N PHE A 272 1.58 -0.88 -11.84
CA PHE A 272 0.59 -1.75 -11.21
C PHE A 272 0.37 -1.34 -9.74
N PHE A 273 -0.72 -1.80 -9.14
CA PHE A 273 -1.14 -1.43 -7.79
C PHE A 273 -0.89 -2.55 -6.77
N ILE A 274 -0.67 -2.13 -5.53
CA ILE A 274 -0.78 -2.98 -4.34
C ILE A 274 -1.72 -2.30 -3.34
N SER A 275 -2.58 -3.06 -2.66
CA SER A 275 -3.66 -2.51 -1.83
C SER A 275 -3.91 -3.25 -0.50
N GLY A 276 -4.57 -2.58 0.44
CA GLY A 276 -4.91 -2.99 1.80
C GLY A 276 -6.41 -2.96 2.10
N ASP A 277 -6.82 -2.31 3.21
CA ASP A 277 -8.20 -2.12 3.72
C ASP A 277 -8.99 -3.41 4.05
N VAL A 278 -9.33 -4.21 3.05
CA VAL A 278 -10.53 -5.08 3.05
C VAL A 278 -10.51 -6.37 3.90
N HIS A 279 -9.47 -6.62 4.69
CA HIS A 279 -9.26 -7.84 5.51
C HIS A 279 -9.39 -9.18 4.73
N PHE A 280 -9.05 -9.16 3.45
CA PHE A 280 -8.81 -10.34 2.62
C PHE A 280 -7.71 -10.08 1.58
N GLY A 281 -7.17 -11.15 1.02
CA GLY A 281 -6.24 -11.11 -0.11
C GLY A 281 -6.89 -11.52 -1.43
N GLU A 282 -6.63 -10.77 -2.50
CA GLU A 282 -7.02 -11.12 -3.88
C GLU A 282 -6.03 -10.54 -4.91
N ILE A 283 -6.16 -10.97 -6.17
CA ILE A 283 -5.51 -10.31 -7.31
C ILE A 283 -6.59 -9.92 -8.32
N SER A 284 -6.67 -8.63 -8.63
CA SER A 284 -7.57 -8.06 -9.64
C SER A 284 -6.77 -7.56 -10.85
N ARG A 285 -7.38 -7.62 -12.04
CA ARG A 285 -6.78 -7.27 -13.33
C ARG A 285 -7.78 -6.55 -14.21
N TYR A 286 -7.38 -5.42 -14.76
CA TYR A 286 -8.20 -4.62 -15.67
C TYR A 286 -7.45 -4.26 -16.95
N ASN A 287 -7.91 -4.84 -18.06
CA ASN A 287 -7.31 -4.74 -19.39
C ASN A 287 -7.73 -3.47 -20.15
N CYS A 288 -8.77 -2.75 -19.70
CA CYS A 288 -9.42 -1.68 -20.45
C CYS A 288 -9.16 -0.25 -19.91
N ALA A 289 -8.13 -0.06 -19.07
CA ALA A 289 -7.72 1.27 -18.57
C ALA A 289 -6.62 1.95 -19.41
N THR A 290 -5.67 1.19 -19.95
CA THR A 290 -4.46 1.72 -20.61
C THR A 290 -4.07 0.85 -21.82
N GLY A 291 -2.92 1.10 -22.44
CA GLY A 291 -2.34 0.24 -23.48
C GLY A 291 -1.86 -1.15 -22.99
N TYR A 292 -1.98 -1.44 -21.69
CA TYR A 292 -1.62 -2.72 -21.07
C TYR A 292 -2.52 -3.05 -19.86
N PRO A 293 -2.60 -4.33 -19.42
CA PRO A 293 -3.33 -4.72 -18.21
C PRO A 293 -2.78 -4.08 -16.94
N LEU A 294 -3.62 -3.31 -16.25
CA LEU A 294 -3.34 -2.92 -14.86
C LEU A 294 -3.67 -4.10 -13.94
N TYR A 295 -2.77 -4.37 -12.99
CA TYR A 295 -2.97 -5.32 -11.90
C TYR A 295 -3.13 -4.58 -10.58
N ASP A 296 -3.88 -5.16 -9.64
CA ASP A 296 -4.05 -4.69 -8.27
C ASP A 296 -3.98 -5.92 -7.35
N ILE A 297 -2.93 -6.00 -6.54
CA ILE A 297 -2.68 -7.11 -5.63
C ILE A 297 -3.04 -6.64 -4.22
N THR A 298 -4.16 -7.14 -3.71
CA THR A 298 -4.66 -6.79 -2.38
C THR A 298 -4.08 -7.74 -1.34
N ALA A 299 -3.30 -7.17 -0.42
CA ALA A 299 -2.54 -7.68 0.72
C ALA A 299 -3.16 -7.55 2.12
N SER A 300 -4.50 -7.58 2.29
CA SER A 300 -5.11 -7.08 3.52
C SER A 300 -5.36 -8.16 4.58
N GLY A 301 -4.73 -8.03 5.75
CA GLY A 301 -4.93 -8.94 6.88
C GLY A 301 -3.65 -9.57 7.43
N LEU A 302 -2.64 -8.77 7.78
CA LEU A 302 -1.46 -9.23 8.55
C LEU A 302 -1.84 -9.84 9.91
N THR A 303 -3.01 -9.48 10.45
CA THR A 303 -3.61 -10.09 11.64
C THR A 303 -5.10 -10.38 11.49
N GLN A 304 -5.84 -9.50 10.83
CA GLN A 304 -7.29 -9.60 10.64
C GLN A 304 -7.65 -10.55 9.50
N ALA A 305 -8.91 -10.99 9.50
CA ALA A 305 -9.58 -11.62 8.36
C ALA A 305 -11.08 -11.52 8.55
N ILE A 306 -11.87 -11.30 7.48
CA ILE A 306 -13.34 -11.15 7.57
C ILE A 306 -14.00 -12.30 8.33
N GLU A 307 -13.58 -13.55 8.11
CA GLU A 307 -14.20 -14.71 8.77
C GLU A 307 -13.96 -14.76 10.29
N LYS A 308 -12.98 -14.00 10.84
CA LYS A 308 -12.80 -13.82 12.30
C LYS A 308 -13.81 -12.83 12.92
N ALA A 309 -14.36 -11.92 12.13
CA ALA A 309 -15.37 -10.95 12.58
C ALA A 309 -16.79 -11.56 12.67
N VAL A 310 -16.96 -12.79 12.16
CA VAL A 310 -18.25 -13.45 12.00
C VAL A 310 -18.29 -14.73 12.83
N THR A 311 -19.42 -15.06 13.44
CA THR A 311 -19.54 -16.28 14.27
C THR A 311 -19.58 -17.56 13.41
N PRO A 312 -19.08 -18.71 13.90
CA PRO A 312 -18.96 -19.93 13.10
C PRO A 312 -20.22 -20.40 12.33
N PRO A 313 -21.45 -20.30 12.88
CA PRO A 313 -22.67 -20.65 12.11
C PRO A 313 -22.88 -19.77 10.87
N LEU A 314 -22.47 -18.50 10.94
CA LEU A 314 -22.63 -17.53 9.87
C LEU A 314 -21.52 -17.62 8.81
N HIS A 315 -20.44 -18.38 9.03
CA HIS A 315 -19.38 -18.61 8.04
C HIS A 315 -19.92 -19.23 6.74
N LEU A 316 -20.90 -20.13 6.85
CA LEU A 316 -21.58 -20.71 5.69
C LEU A 316 -22.35 -19.68 4.87
N ILE A 317 -22.94 -18.67 5.53
CA ILE A 317 -23.65 -17.57 4.87
C ILE A 317 -22.65 -16.67 4.16
N VAL A 318 -21.54 -16.29 4.79
CA VAL A 318 -20.48 -15.48 4.13
C VAL A 318 -19.92 -16.21 2.89
N ARG A 319 -19.68 -17.53 2.99
CA ARG A 319 -19.27 -18.40 1.86
C ARG A 319 -20.27 -18.38 0.71
N PHE A 320 -21.55 -18.45 1.00
CA PHE A 320 -22.60 -18.38 -0.02
C PHE A 320 -22.72 -16.98 -0.64
N VAL A 321 -22.68 -15.94 0.19
CA VAL A 321 -22.75 -14.52 -0.22
C VAL A 321 -21.65 -14.16 -1.22
N ALA A 322 -20.37 -14.47 -0.94
CA ALA A 322 -19.28 -14.13 -1.86
C ALA A 322 -19.11 -15.12 -3.05
N TRP A 323 -19.91 -16.18 -3.11
CA TRP A 323 -20.10 -16.96 -4.34
C TRP A 323 -21.16 -16.32 -5.27
N LEU A 324 -22.09 -15.55 -4.72
CA LEU A 324 -23.09 -14.79 -5.48
C LEU A 324 -22.54 -13.47 -6.03
N THR A 325 -21.53 -12.87 -5.40
CA THR A 325 -20.87 -11.65 -5.91
C THR A 325 -20.09 -11.92 -7.20
N PRO A 326 -20.38 -11.21 -8.30
CA PRO A 326 -19.61 -11.30 -9.55
C PRO A 326 -18.12 -11.01 -9.37
N THR A 327 -17.28 -11.60 -10.23
CA THR A 327 -15.81 -11.57 -10.14
C THR A 327 -15.15 -11.14 -11.46
N THR A 328 -15.72 -10.14 -12.13
CA THR A 328 -15.44 -9.83 -13.55
C THR A 328 -14.00 -9.39 -13.83
N ILE A 329 -13.31 -8.85 -12.83
CA ILE A 329 -11.92 -8.39 -12.85
C ILE A 329 -10.95 -9.32 -12.11
N ARG A 330 -11.42 -10.34 -11.38
CA ARG A 330 -10.55 -11.15 -10.51
C ARG A 330 -9.72 -12.14 -11.32
N VAL A 331 -8.43 -12.23 -10.99
CA VAL A 331 -7.49 -13.20 -11.59
C VAL A 331 -7.76 -14.59 -11.04
N VAL A 332 -8.64 -15.31 -11.71
CA VAL A 332 -8.87 -16.75 -11.47
C VAL A 332 -7.85 -17.57 -12.26
N GLY A 333 -6.79 -18.01 -11.58
CA GLY A 333 -5.70 -18.82 -12.13
C GLY A 333 -5.57 -20.19 -11.45
N ARG A 334 -4.71 -21.08 -12.00
CA ARG A 334 -4.47 -22.43 -11.44
C ARG A 334 -3.92 -22.40 -10.00
N ASN A 335 -3.27 -21.31 -9.62
CA ASN A 335 -2.67 -21.14 -8.29
C ASN A 335 -3.68 -20.61 -7.24
N CYS A 336 -4.95 -20.41 -7.59
CA CYS A 336 -5.99 -20.14 -6.60
C CYS A 336 -6.29 -21.40 -5.79
N ARG A 337 -5.94 -21.41 -4.51
CA ARG A 337 -6.24 -22.49 -3.56
C ARG A 337 -7.75 -22.65 -3.26
N TYR A 338 -8.58 -21.66 -3.65
CA TYR A 338 -10.01 -21.59 -3.37
C TYR A 338 -10.82 -21.10 -4.57
N ARG A 339 -12.05 -21.61 -4.75
CA ARG A 339 -12.93 -21.32 -5.90
C ARG A 339 -13.26 -19.83 -6.12
N SER A 340 -13.22 -19.00 -5.08
CA SER A 340 -13.48 -17.56 -5.15
C SER A 340 -12.26 -16.70 -5.50
N CYS A 341 -11.04 -17.27 -5.39
CA CYS A 341 -9.76 -16.56 -5.37
C CYS A 341 -9.64 -15.40 -4.35
N THR A 342 -10.52 -15.35 -3.34
CA THR A 342 -10.41 -14.47 -2.17
C THR A 342 -9.98 -15.26 -0.94
N PHE A 343 -8.87 -14.86 -0.31
CA PHE A 343 -8.32 -15.52 0.87
C PHE A 343 -8.59 -14.71 2.13
N GLY A 344 -9.00 -15.35 3.23
CA GLY A 344 -9.45 -14.67 4.46
C GLY A 344 -10.93 -14.25 4.46
N MET A 345 -11.55 -14.11 3.28
CA MET A 345 -12.99 -13.84 3.14
C MET A 345 -13.86 -15.09 3.39
N LEU A 346 -13.41 -16.28 2.95
CA LEU A 346 -14.27 -17.47 2.88
C LEU A 346 -13.77 -18.76 3.55
N PHE A 347 -12.48 -18.95 3.82
CA PHE A 347 -11.98 -20.23 4.35
C PHE A 347 -10.93 -20.09 5.45
N ARG A 348 -11.36 -20.39 6.69
CA ARG A 348 -10.58 -20.38 7.95
C ARG A 348 -9.91 -19.05 8.32
N GLY A 349 -10.31 -17.92 7.74
CA GLY A 349 -9.97 -16.57 8.19
C GLY A 349 -8.50 -16.35 8.56
N GLN A 350 -7.57 -16.83 7.73
CA GLN A 350 -6.15 -16.80 8.07
C GLN A 350 -5.46 -15.48 7.67
N PRO A 351 -4.47 -15.02 8.46
CA PRO A 351 -3.63 -13.89 8.07
C PRO A 351 -2.90 -14.11 6.76
N ASN A 352 -2.61 -13.02 6.06
CA ASN A 352 -1.96 -13.03 4.75
C ASN A 352 -1.01 -11.84 4.56
N PHE A 353 -0.12 -11.98 3.59
CA PHE A 353 0.78 -10.92 3.11
C PHE A 353 1.01 -11.05 1.61
N GLY A 354 1.33 -9.94 0.96
CA GLY A 354 1.65 -9.88 -0.46
C GLY A 354 3.15 -9.97 -0.69
N VAL A 355 3.55 -10.57 -1.82
CA VAL A 355 4.92 -10.56 -2.31
C VAL A 355 5.00 -10.28 -3.80
N ILE A 356 6.11 -9.64 -4.19
CA ILE A 356 6.55 -9.46 -5.57
C ILE A 356 7.96 -10.04 -5.67
N GLU A 357 8.12 -11.06 -6.50
CA GLU A 357 9.40 -11.66 -6.88
C GLU A 357 9.71 -11.25 -8.33
N ILE A 358 10.92 -10.78 -8.59
CA ILE A 358 11.37 -10.29 -9.90
C ILE A 358 12.65 -11.04 -10.29
N ASN A 359 12.58 -11.80 -11.38
CA ASN A 359 13.76 -12.42 -11.97
C ASN A 359 14.28 -11.54 -13.12
N TRP A 360 15.24 -10.69 -12.79
CA TRP A 360 15.90 -9.74 -13.72
C TRP A 360 16.77 -10.41 -14.78
N ASP A 361 17.13 -11.67 -14.60
CA ASP A 361 18.03 -12.43 -15.47
C ASP A 361 17.26 -13.43 -16.37
N ALA A 362 15.94 -13.54 -16.18
CA ALA A 362 15.06 -14.21 -17.13
C ALA A 362 14.90 -13.38 -18.43
N VAL A 363 14.74 -14.08 -19.56
CA VAL A 363 14.51 -13.46 -20.86
C VAL A 363 13.18 -13.97 -21.45
N PRO A 364 12.12 -13.13 -21.52
CA PRO A 364 12.01 -11.80 -20.95
C PRO A 364 11.95 -11.81 -19.41
N VAL A 365 12.29 -10.69 -18.77
CA VAL A 365 12.20 -10.50 -17.31
C VAL A 365 10.82 -10.94 -16.82
N SER A 366 10.80 -11.76 -15.76
CA SER A 366 9.57 -12.32 -15.21
C SER A 366 9.25 -11.76 -13.83
N LEU A 367 7.96 -11.54 -13.61
CA LEU A 367 7.37 -10.97 -12.40
C LEU A 367 6.41 -12.01 -11.82
N LYS A 368 6.53 -12.29 -10.53
CA LYS A 368 5.70 -13.25 -9.81
C LYS A 368 5.03 -12.55 -8.64
N PHE A 369 3.72 -12.36 -8.78
CA PHE A 369 2.87 -11.71 -7.79
C PHE A 369 2.12 -12.78 -7.02
N GLU A 370 2.20 -12.79 -5.70
CA GLU A 370 1.48 -13.75 -4.86
C GLU A 370 0.91 -13.09 -3.61
N VAL A 371 -0.22 -13.60 -3.15
CA VAL A 371 -0.62 -13.50 -1.75
C VAL A 371 -0.28 -14.84 -1.08
N ARG A 372 0.33 -14.78 0.11
CA ARG A 372 0.79 -15.95 0.88
C ARG A 372 0.09 -16.03 2.24
N ASP A 373 -0.10 -17.25 2.75
CA ASP A 373 -0.66 -17.52 4.08
C ASP A 373 0.37 -17.40 5.20
N LEU A 374 -0.07 -17.62 6.45
CA LEU A 374 0.77 -17.57 7.66
C LEU A 374 1.98 -18.52 7.67
N ASN A 375 2.03 -19.51 6.77
CA ASN A 375 3.15 -20.45 6.62
C ASN A 375 4.10 -20.03 5.48
N GLY A 376 3.77 -18.95 4.76
CA GLY A 376 4.46 -18.50 3.54
C GLY A 376 4.04 -19.25 2.28
N LEU A 377 2.94 -20.01 2.30
CA LEU A 377 2.46 -20.75 1.13
C LEU A 377 1.56 -19.86 0.26
N PRO A 378 1.71 -19.86 -1.08
CA PRO A 378 0.84 -19.08 -1.96
C PRO A 378 -0.61 -19.58 -1.92
N VAL A 379 -1.55 -18.63 -1.85
CA VAL A 379 -3.00 -18.89 -1.81
C VAL A 379 -3.73 -18.38 -3.05
N THR A 380 -3.17 -17.35 -3.68
CA THR A 380 -3.45 -16.91 -5.05
C THR A 380 -2.18 -16.28 -5.60
N GLY A 381 -1.98 -16.34 -6.92
CA GLY A 381 -0.78 -15.81 -7.55
C GLY A 381 -0.86 -15.81 -9.07
N VAL A 382 -0.07 -14.93 -9.69
CA VAL A 382 0.09 -14.83 -11.14
C VAL A 382 1.56 -14.56 -11.49
N ASN A 383 2.06 -15.29 -12.48
CA ASN A 383 3.36 -15.06 -13.10
C ASN A 383 3.12 -14.36 -14.43
N ILE A 384 3.81 -13.24 -14.67
CA ILE A 384 3.72 -12.45 -15.90
C ILE A 384 5.12 -12.10 -16.42
N SER A 385 5.21 -11.65 -17.66
CA SER A 385 6.42 -11.00 -18.16
C SER A 385 6.35 -9.50 -17.90
N LEU A 386 7.50 -8.86 -17.71
CA LEU A 386 7.66 -7.42 -17.80
C LEU A 386 7.11 -6.84 -19.12
N LEU A 387 7.15 -7.61 -20.22
CA LEU A 387 6.57 -7.22 -21.50
C LEU A 387 5.04 -7.17 -21.50
N GLU A 388 4.36 -7.79 -20.52
CA GLU A 388 2.90 -7.67 -20.37
C GLU A 388 2.49 -6.33 -19.75
N LEU A 389 3.40 -5.65 -19.03
CA LEU A 389 3.18 -4.31 -18.46
C LEU A 389 3.68 -3.18 -19.37
N LYS A 390 3.89 -3.45 -20.67
CA LYS A 390 4.28 -2.43 -21.66
C LYS A 390 3.13 -2.10 -22.60
N ALA A 391 2.95 -0.81 -22.88
CA ALA A 391 1.93 -0.35 -23.80
C ALA A 391 2.16 -0.94 -25.20
N LYS A 392 1.20 -1.72 -25.69
CA LYS A 392 1.26 -2.23 -27.06
C LYS A 392 0.94 -1.10 -28.04
N THR A 393 1.69 -1.00 -29.13
CA THR A 393 1.39 -0.08 -30.24
C THR A 393 0.01 -0.43 -30.80
N VAL A 394 -1.00 0.40 -30.54
CA VAL A 394 -2.41 -0.01 -30.68
C VAL A 394 -2.85 -0.04 -32.15
N GLY A 395 -2.75 -1.22 -32.76
CA GLY A 395 -3.76 -1.68 -33.71
C GLY A 395 -4.98 -2.20 -32.94
N SER A 396 -6.17 -1.66 -33.27
CA SER A 396 -7.48 -1.87 -32.65
C SER A 396 -7.66 -1.47 -31.17
N LYS A 397 -8.59 -0.54 -30.93
CA LYS A 397 -9.38 -0.56 -29.68
C LYS A 397 -10.19 -1.86 -29.68
N ALA A 398 -10.43 -2.45 -28.51
CA ALA A 398 -11.34 -3.59 -28.40
C ALA A 398 -12.75 -3.19 -28.88
N ASP A 399 -13.23 -3.82 -29.95
CA ASP A 399 -14.50 -3.48 -30.61
C ASP A 399 -15.71 -4.05 -29.82
N THR A 400 -15.99 -3.43 -28.67
CA THR A 400 -17.05 -3.86 -27.75
C THR A 400 -18.43 -3.52 -28.30
N LYS A 401 -19.02 -4.48 -29.03
CA LYS A 401 -20.47 -4.46 -29.33
C LYS A 401 -21.28 -4.34 -28.02
N PRO A 402 -22.28 -3.44 -27.94
CA PRO A 402 -23.06 -3.23 -26.72
C PRO A 402 -23.74 -4.53 -26.27
N GLY A 403 -23.76 -4.76 -24.96
CA GLY A 403 -24.41 -5.92 -24.33
C GLY A 403 -23.55 -7.18 -24.15
N LYS A 404 -22.28 -7.22 -24.62
CA LYS A 404 -21.36 -8.33 -24.33
C LYS A 404 -20.37 -8.02 -23.22
N HIS A 405 -20.35 -8.85 -22.17
CA HIS A 405 -19.34 -8.77 -21.13
C HIS A 405 -17.99 -9.32 -21.59
N GLN A 406 -16.93 -8.60 -21.26
CA GLN A 406 -15.55 -9.02 -21.50
C GLN A 406 -14.85 -9.19 -20.16
N LYS A 407 -14.34 -10.40 -19.90
CA LYS A 407 -13.56 -10.73 -18.71
C LYS A 407 -12.36 -9.77 -18.60
N ASN A 408 -12.12 -9.24 -17.40
CA ASN A 408 -11.12 -8.23 -17.09
C ASN A 408 -11.32 -6.87 -17.80
N CYS A 409 -12.50 -6.59 -18.37
CA CYS A 409 -12.84 -5.30 -19.01
C CYS A 409 -14.21 -4.75 -18.62
N SER A 410 -15.17 -5.58 -18.21
CA SER A 410 -16.42 -5.11 -17.58
C SER A 410 -16.24 -4.89 -16.07
N LEU A 411 -16.30 -3.63 -15.63
CA LEU A 411 -16.41 -3.30 -14.20
C LEU A 411 -17.81 -3.68 -13.66
N GLU A 412 -17.89 -4.02 -12.39
CA GLU A 412 -19.11 -4.53 -11.74
C GLU A 412 -20.30 -3.56 -11.78
N VAL A 413 -20.05 -2.24 -11.80
CA VAL A 413 -21.09 -1.21 -11.99
C VAL A 413 -21.82 -1.32 -13.34
N ALA A 414 -21.16 -1.87 -14.36
CA ALA A 414 -21.68 -2.03 -15.72
C ALA A 414 -22.33 -3.41 -15.98
N LEU A 415 -22.58 -4.19 -14.92
CA LEU A 415 -23.35 -5.42 -15.00
C LEU A 415 -24.87 -5.13 -15.09
N PRO A 416 -25.64 -5.94 -15.84
CA PRO A 416 -27.10 -5.88 -15.88
C PRO A 416 -27.69 -5.91 -14.47
N TRP A 417 -28.77 -5.18 -14.25
CA TRP A 417 -29.32 -4.94 -12.91
C TRP A 417 -29.62 -6.25 -12.15
N LEU A 418 -30.15 -7.27 -12.82
CA LEU A 418 -30.39 -8.61 -12.25
C LEU A 418 -29.11 -9.30 -11.74
N VAL A 419 -27.98 -9.13 -12.44
CA VAL A 419 -26.68 -9.70 -12.06
C VAL A 419 -26.05 -8.86 -10.95
N ARG A 420 -26.13 -7.54 -11.09
CA ARG A 420 -25.54 -6.57 -10.16
C ARG A 420 -26.21 -6.64 -8.77
N TYR A 421 -27.54 -6.65 -8.73
CA TYR A 421 -28.33 -6.68 -7.49
C TYR A 421 -28.75 -8.10 -7.08
N ARG A 422 -28.21 -9.15 -7.71
CA ARG A 422 -28.58 -10.56 -7.44
C ARG A 422 -28.58 -10.90 -5.95
N LEU A 423 -27.56 -10.44 -5.23
CA LEU A 423 -27.40 -10.67 -3.79
C LEU A 423 -28.53 -9.99 -2.98
N ALA A 424 -28.84 -8.73 -3.30
CA ALA A 424 -29.91 -7.98 -2.66
C ALA A 424 -31.29 -8.61 -2.94
N ILE A 425 -31.55 -8.99 -4.19
CA ILE A 425 -32.79 -9.68 -4.61
C ILE A 425 -32.97 -10.96 -3.80
N LEU A 426 -31.94 -11.83 -3.76
CA LEU A 426 -32.00 -13.09 -2.99
C LEU A 426 -32.17 -12.87 -1.48
N PHE A 427 -31.61 -11.80 -0.92
CA PHE A 427 -31.77 -11.46 0.50
C PHE A 427 -33.21 -11.00 0.82
N PHE A 428 -33.76 -10.06 0.04
CA PHE A 428 -35.11 -9.55 0.28
C PHE A 428 -36.20 -10.58 -0.07
N CYS A 429 -36.00 -11.40 -1.11
CA CYS A 429 -36.90 -12.53 -1.44
C CYS A 429 -36.80 -13.72 -0.46
N ALA A 430 -35.88 -13.70 0.51
CA ALA A 430 -35.79 -14.67 1.60
C ALA A 430 -36.30 -14.11 2.96
N LEU A 431 -36.78 -12.86 2.96
CA LEU A 431 -37.37 -12.17 4.11
C LEU A 431 -38.85 -11.79 3.89
N ALA A 432 -39.39 -12.13 2.72
CA ALA A 432 -40.78 -11.92 2.30
C ALA A 432 -41.47 -13.28 2.12
#